data_AF-I3LYH2-F1
#
_entry.id   AF-I3LYH2-F1
#
_cell.length_a   1.000
_cell.length_b   1.000
_cell.length_c   1.000
_cell.angle_alpha   90.00
_cell.angle_beta   90.00
_cell.angle_gamma   90.00
#
_symmetry.space_group_name_H-M   'P 1'
#
loop_
_entity.id
_entity.type
_entity.pdbx_description
1 polymer ?
#
loop_
_entity_poly.entity_id
_entity_poly.type
_entity_poly.pdbx_seq_one_letter_code
_entity_poly.pdbx_strand_id
1 'polypeptide(L)'
;MGRGCLKGPFSPAQPYSPFSLTGTHSLCYDFTINSKAAPGQQWCMIQGQVDHKNFLSYDCGLDKIKSLSALGGKISATITWEEQKATLRDMGDMLKQKLDDTKAENDMAKGLHTLEGRMCCRLKSSGCTSGSWQFGFNGRMRLRFDSDNKRWTVVHPGSNWMKEKWEDDREMTKFLHKTSMGDCRTWLQNLKEWEAELEPTGPSITNPDRVFQESAAIALIPWALLWILTYFIHLGLQIFLT
;
A
#
# COMPACT_ATOMS: atom_id res chain seq x y z
N MET A 1 -9.03 -27.44 14.35
CA MET A 1 -10.31 -26.87 13.87
C MET A 1 -10.21 -25.36 13.93
N GLY A 2 -10.03 -24.68 12.80
CA GLY A 2 -9.96 -23.22 12.76
C GLY A 2 -11.34 -22.62 12.94
N ARG A 3 -11.48 -21.61 13.82
CA ARG A 3 -12.70 -20.81 13.93
C ARG A 3 -12.97 -20.17 12.56
N GLY A 4 -14.03 -20.61 11.90
CA GLY A 4 -14.47 -20.02 10.63
C GLY A 4 -14.89 -18.58 10.86
N CYS A 5 -14.31 -17.64 10.09
CA CYS A 5 -14.85 -16.29 9.98
C CYS A 5 -16.20 -16.39 9.25
N LEU A 6 -17.30 -16.53 10.00
CA LEU A 6 -18.63 -16.29 9.47
C LEU A 6 -18.74 -14.79 9.16
N LYS A 7 -19.34 -14.45 8.00
CA LYS A 7 -19.80 -13.08 7.74
C LYS A 7 -20.88 -12.78 8.77
N GLY A 8 -20.52 -12.11 9.86
CA GLY A 8 -21.50 -11.62 10.82
C GLY A 8 -22.50 -10.69 10.13
N PRO A 9 -23.76 -10.65 10.57
CA PRO A 9 -24.72 -9.69 10.04
C PRO A 9 -24.22 -8.26 10.27
N PHE A 10 -24.57 -7.34 9.37
CA PHE A 10 -24.29 -5.91 9.50
C PHE A 10 -24.73 -5.44 10.90
N SER A 11 -23.78 -5.10 11.77
CA SER A 11 -24.07 -4.42 13.04
C SER A 11 -24.50 -2.98 12.73
N PRO A 12 -25.60 -2.49 13.32
CA PRO A 12 -26.00 -1.10 13.17
C PRO A 12 -25.00 -0.17 13.87
N ALA A 13 -24.91 1.06 13.34
CA ALA A 13 -23.93 2.07 13.71
C ALA A 13 -23.81 2.29 15.23
N GLN A 14 -22.60 2.17 15.76
CA GLN A 14 -22.27 2.61 17.12
C GLN A 14 -21.69 4.03 17.11
N PRO A 15 -21.86 4.80 18.21
CA PRO A 15 -21.52 6.23 18.27
C PRO A 15 -20.01 6.45 18.24
N TYR A 16 -19.58 7.48 17.52
CA TYR A 16 -18.17 7.83 17.31
C TYR A 16 -17.46 8.19 18.62
N SER A 17 -16.44 7.40 18.98
CA SER A 17 -15.37 7.78 19.90
C SER A 17 -14.23 8.44 19.09
N PRO A 18 -13.61 9.56 19.52
CA PRO A 18 -12.72 10.34 18.66
C PRO A 18 -11.33 9.75 18.41
N PHE A 19 -10.99 8.60 18.99
CA PHE A 19 -9.69 7.95 18.77
C PHE A 19 -9.84 6.44 18.61
N SER A 20 -10.15 6.02 17.39
CA SER A 20 -9.73 4.72 16.85
C SER A 20 -9.66 4.86 15.33
N LEU A 21 -8.45 5.13 14.81
CA LEU A 21 -8.10 4.78 13.43
C LEU A 21 -8.22 3.26 13.33
N THR A 22 -9.43 2.75 13.12
CA THR A 22 -9.69 1.34 12.81
C THR A 22 -9.27 1.07 11.37
N GLY A 23 -8.00 1.33 11.07
CA GLY A 23 -7.39 1.18 9.76
C GLY A 23 -7.26 -0.29 9.42
N THR A 24 -7.86 -0.70 8.31
CA THR A 24 -7.56 -2.00 7.70
C THR A 24 -6.16 -1.90 7.14
N HIS A 25 -5.19 -2.55 7.78
CA HIS A 25 -3.82 -2.62 7.23
C HIS A 25 -3.77 -3.60 6.07
N SER A 26 -2.94 -3.29 5.09
CA SER A 26 -2.80 -4.02 3.84
C SER A 26 -1.34 -4.17 3.45
N LEU A 27 -0.97 -5.37 3.01
CA LEU A 27 0.30 -5.65 2.35
C LEU A 27 -0.01 -6.08 0.93
N CYS A 28 0.62 -5.42 -0.04
CA CYS A 28 0.52 -5.76 -1.44
C CYS A 28 1.90 -5.93 -2.08
N TYR A 29 1.99 -6.85 -3.03
CA TYR A 29 3.14 -7.05 -3.89
C TYR A 29 2.71 -7.00 -5.34
N ASP A 30 3.24 -6.04 -6.09
CA ASP A 30 3.07 -5.91 -7.53
C ASP A 30 4.25 -6.60 -8.25
N PHE A 31 3.94 -7.60 -9.07
CA PHE A 31 4.87 -8.40 -9.86
C PHE A 31 4.84 -7.94 -11.31
N THR A 32 6.02 -7.84 -11.92
CA THR A 32 6.19 -7.67 -13.37
C THR A 32 7.13 -8.76 -13.85
N ILE A 33 6.61 -9.71 -14.63
CA ILE A 33 7.33 -10.89 -15.09
C ILE A 33 7.49 -10.84 -16.60
N ASN A 34 8.73 -10.67 -17.07
CA ASN A 34 9.09 -10.70 -18.48
C ASN A 34 9.68 -12.06 -18.87
N SER A 35 8.85 -12.86 -19.53
CA SER A 35 9.23 -14.18 -20.06
C SER A 35 10.26 -14.17 -21.19
N LYS A 36 10.46 -13.04 -21.89
CA LYS A 36 11.41 -12.92 -23.01
C LYS A 36 12.81 -12.45 -22.61
N ALA A 37 13.00 -12.09 -21.35
CA ALA A 37 14.29 -11.62 -20.87
C ALA A 37 15.38 -12.68 -21.07
N ALA A 38 16.54 -12.26 -21.58
CA ALA A 38 17.67 -13.14 -21.77
C ALA A 38 18.28 -13.56 -20.42
N PRO A 39 19.05 -14.66 -20.37
CA PRO A 39 19.80 -15.01 -19.18
C PRO A 39 20.66 -13.84 -18.67
N GLY A 40 20.61 -13.58 -17.37
CA GLY A 40 21.33 -12.46 -16.76
C GLY A 40 20.71 -11.08 -16.96
N GLN A 41 19.54 -10.97 -17.61
CA GLN A 41 18.74 -9.76 -17.63
C GLN A 41 17.62 -9.81 -16.59
N GLN A 42 17.14 -8.62 -16.20
CA GLN A 42 15.98 -8.49 -15.33
C GLN A 42 14.74 -9.08 -16.01
N TRP A 43 14.30 -10.23 -15.51
CA TRP A 43 13.07 -10.90 -15.95
C TRP A 43 11.94 -10.74 -14.94
N CYS A 44 12.24 -10.29 -13.71
CA CYS A 44 11.26 -10.15 -12.63
C CYS A 44 11.52 -8.87 -11.83
N MET A 45 10.46 -8.11 -11.60
CA MET A 45 10.44 -7.00 -10.65
C MET A 45 9.26 -7.16 -9.69
N ILE A 46 9.49 -6.96 -8.40
CA ILE A 46 8.49 -7.01 -7.34
C ILE A 46 8.53 -5.70 -6.56
N GLN A 47 7.39 -5.03 -6.39
CA GLN A 47 7.25 -3.83 -5.57
C GLN A 47 6.37 -4.12 -4.37
N GLY A 48 6.89 -3.86 -3.16
CA GLY A 48 6.18 -4.05 -1.91
C GLY A 48 5.53 -2.77 -1.41
N GLN A 49 4.25 -2.86 -1.04
CA GLN A 49 3.45 -1.77 -0.49
C GLN A 49 2.82 -2.16 0.85
N VAL A 50 2.97 -1.31 1.86
CA VAL A 50 2.13 -1.32 3.07
C VAL A 50 1.22 -0.11 3.01
N ASP A 51 -0.09 -0.33 3.09
CA ASP A 51 -1.11 0.74 3.06
C ASP A 51 -0.92 1.72 1.90
N HIS A 52 -0.65 1.15 0.72
CA HIS A 52 -0.43 1.85 -0.56
C HIS A 52 0.87 2.67 -0.62
N LYS A 53 1.74 2.58 0.39
CA LYS A 53 3.05 3.21 0.41
C LYS A 53 4.11 2.18 0.05
N ASN A 54 4.90 2.47 -0.99
CA ASN A 54 6.02 1.63 -1.39
C ASN A 54 7.08 1.60 -0.29
N PHE A 55 7.52 0.41 0.12
CA PHE A 55 8.61 0.26 1.09
C PHE A 55 9.84 -0.45 0.50
N LEU A 56 9.67 -1.27 -0.54
CA LEU A 56 10.78 -1.91 -1.24
C LEU A 56 10.51 -2.16 -2.72
N SER A 57 11.60 -2.37 -3.45
CA SER A 57 11.63 -2.91 -4.80
C SER A 57 12.65 -4.04 -4.85
N TYR A 58 12.27 -5.18 -5.42
CA TYR A 58 13.09 -6.38 -5.51
C TYR A 58 13.12 -6.88 -6.95
N ASP A 59 14.29 -6.82 -7.57
CA ASP A 59 14.57 -7.52 -8.81
C ASP A 59 14.81 -8.99 -8.49
N CYS A 60 13.75 -9.81 -8.60
CA CYS A 60 13.83 -11.22 -8.29
C CYS A 60 14.56 -12.04 -9.37
N GLY A 61 14.92 -11.40 -10.49
CA GLY A 61 15.72 -12.03 -11.53
C GLY A 61 17.22 -11.88 -11.36
N LEU A 62 17.67 -10.74 -10.83
CA LEU A 62 19.08 -10.46 -10.53
C LEU A 62 19.43 -10.60 -9.03
N ASP A 63 18.44 -10.93 -8.21
CA ASP A 63 18.53 -10.98 -6.75
C ASP A 63 19.02 -9.65 -6.14
N LYS A 64 18.40 -8.54 -6.55
CA LYS A 64 18.78 -7.19 -6.08
C LYS A 64 17.60 -6.50 -5.40
N ILE A 65 17.81 -6.07 -4.15
CA ILE A 65 16.84 -5.31 -3.39
C ILE A 65 17.21 -3.82 -3.33
N LYS A 66 16.18 -2.97 -3.39
CA LYS A 66 16.25 -1.55 -3.10
C LYS A 66 15.21 -1.21 -2.04
N SER A 67 15.68 -0.71 -0.91
CA SER A 67 14.81 -0.09 0.09
C SER A 67 14.30 1.26 -0.41
N LEU A 68 13.02 1.56 -0.16
CA LEU A 68 12.36 2.80 -0.55
C LEU A 68 11.88 3.64 0.64
N SER A 69 12.00 3.11 1.86
CA SER A 69 11.59 3.79 3.10
C SER A 69 12.37 3.25 4.32
N ALA A 70 12.21 3.89 5.48
CA ALA A 70 12.78 3.39 6.74
C ALA A 70 12.30 1.96 7.05
N LEU A 71 11.03 1.67 6.80
CA LEU A 71 10.46 0.32 6.91
C LEU A 71 11.16 -0.66 5.97
N GLY A 72 11.40 -0.26 4.72
CA GLY A 72 12.18 -1.03 3.74
C GLY A 72 13.60 -1.33 4.19
N GLY A 73 14.27 -0.37 4.81
CA GLY A 73 15.62 -0.55 5.34
C GLY A 73 15.62 -1.56 6.48
N LYS A 74 14.67 -1.41 7.40
CA LYS A 74 14.50 -2.28 8.56
C LYS A 74 14.21 -3.73 8.17
N ILE A 75 13.22 -3.99 7.31
CA ILE A 75 12.90 -5.36 6.89
C ILE A 75 14.08 -6.04 6.20
N SER A 76 14.77 -5.31 5.30
CA SER A 76 15.89 -5.87 4.51
C SER A 76 17.08 -6.34 5.36
N ALA A 77 17.15 -5.92 6.63
CA ALA A 77 18.20 -6.31 7.57
C ALA A 77 17.81 -7.52 8.45
N THR A 78 16.63 -8.12 8.27
CA THR A 78 16.12 -9.20 9.13
C THR A 78 16.22 -10.58 8.49
N ILE A 79 16.33 -11.65 9.30
CA ILE A 79 16.29 -13.04 8.80
C ILE A 79 14.94 -13.37 8.17
N THR A 80 13.86 -12.84 8.74
CA THR A 80 12.48 -12.98 8.22
C THR A 80 12.36 -12.49 6.77
N TRP A 81 13.18 -11.52 6.38
CA TRP A 81 13.20 -11.04 5.00
C TRP A 81 13.77 -12.05 4.02
N GLU A 82 14.82 -12.82 4.35
CA GLU A 82 15.36 -13.80 3.42
C GLU A 82 14.34 -14.91 3.10
N GLU A 83 13.56 -15.35 4.09
CA GLU A 83 12.44 -16.30 3.88
C GLU A 83 11.34 -15.69 3.00
N GLN A 84 10.99 -14.44 3.25
CA GLN A 84 10.01 -13.71 2.45
C GLN A 84 10.51 -13.52 1.01
N LYS A 85 11.78 -13.16 0.82
CA LYS A 85 12.44 -12.95 -0.46
C LYS A 85 12.48 -14.24 -1.28
N ALA A 86 12.83 -15.36 -0.64
CA ALA A 86 12.79 -16.69 -1.26
C ALA A 86 11.37 -17.02 -1.75
N THR A 87 10.36 -16.84 -0.88
CA THR A 87 8.96 -17.08 -1.25
C THR A 87 8.52 -16.18 -2.41
N LEU A 88 8.90 -14.89 -2.39
CA LEU A 88 8.58 -13.95 -3.48
C LEU A 88 9.25 -14.35 -4.81
N ARG A 89 10.46 -14.89 -4.76
CA ARG A 89 11.16 -15.42 -5.94
C ARG A 89 10.46 -16.66 -6.48
N ASP A 90 10.09 -17.60 -5.62
CA ASP A 90 9.33 -18.80 -6.01
C ASP A 90 7.98 -18.43 -6.65
N MET A 91 7.31 -17.37 -6.15
CA MET A 91 6.13 -16.80 -6.80
C MET A 91 6.44 -16.29 -8.21
N GLY A 92 7.54 -15.55 -8.38
CA GLY A 92 7.98 -15.05 -9.68
C GLY A 92 8.26 -16.18 -10.67
N ASP A 93 8.99 -17.21 -10.24
CA ASP A 93 9.34 -18.38 -11.07
C ASP A 93 8.09 -19.15 -11.49
N MET A 94 7.17 -19.41 -10.56
CA MET A 94 5.89 -20.06 -10.86
C MET A 94 5.06 -19.24 -11.85
N LEU A 95 4.96 -17.93 -11.66
CA LEU A 95 4.21 -17.06 -12.57
C LEU A 95 4.83 -17.01 -13.97
N LYS A 96 6.16 -17.03 -14.06
CA LYS A 96 6.88 -17.14 -15.34
C LYS A 96 6.56 -18.46 -16.04
N GLN A 97 6.64 -19.58 -15.32
CA GLN A 97 6.30 -20.89 -15.86
C GLN A 97 4.86 -20.94 -16.36
N LYS A 98 3.89 -20.46 -15.55
CA LYS A 98 2.47 -20.43 -15.96
C LYS A 98 2.23 -19.58 -17.19
N LEU A 99 2.94 -18.45 -17.34
CA LEU A 99 2.86 -17.65 -18.55
C LEU A 99 3.38 -18.42 -19.78
N ASP A 100 4.49 -19.14 -19.65
CA ASP A 100 5.08 -19.89 -20.75
C ASP A 100 4.23 -21.11 -21.14
N ASP A 101 3.71 -21.86 -20.18
CA ASP A 101 2.74 -22.96 -20.41
C ASP A 101 1.50 -22.44 -21.15
N THR A 102 0.97 -21.30 -20.70
CA THR A 102 -0.22 -20.68 -21.29
C THR A 102 0.00 -20.29 -22.76
N LYS A 103 1.19 -19.81 -23.14
CA LYS A 103 1.52 -19.49 -24.54
C LYS A 103 1.68 -20.72 -25.41
N ALA A 104 2.21 -21.79 -24.85
CA ALA A 104 2.43 -23.04 -25.59
C ALA A 104 1.10 -23.63 -26.07
N GLU A 105 0.05 -23.44 -25.28
CA GLU A 105 -1.26 -24.05 -25.52
C GLU A 105 -2.30 -23.11 -26.16
N ASN A 106 -2.13 -21.78 -26.04
CA ASN A 106 -3.13 -20.82 -26.49
C ASN A 106 -2.55 -19.77 -27.45
N ASP A 107 -3.07 -19.75 -28.68
CA ASP A 107 -2.68 -18.79 -29.72
C ASP A 107 -2.93 -17.33 -29.32
N MET A 108 -3.99 -17.05 -28.56
CA MET A 108 -4.27 -15.70 -28.05
C MET A 108 -3.22 -15.23 -27.04
N ALA A 109 -2.49 -16.15 -26.41
CA ALA A 109 -1.46 -15.85 -25.44
C ALA A 109 -0.06 -15.72 -26.05
N LYS A 110 0.19 -16.23 -27.27
CA LYS A 110 1.53 -16.23 -27.92
C LYS A 110 2.21 -14.87 -27.96
N GLY A 111 1.44 -13.78 -28.11
CA GLY A 111 1.94 -12.40 -28.13
C GLY A 111 2.13 -11.75 -26.75
N LEU A 112 1.77 -12.41 -25.65
CA LEU A 112 1.83 -11.86 -24.30
C LEU A 112 3.20 -12.17 -23.69
N HIS A 113 4.03 -11.15 -23.49
CA HIS A 113 5.42 -11.36 -23.02
C HIS A 113 5.66 -10.92 -21.58
N THR A 114 4.86 -9.98 -21.11
CA THR A 114 4.96 -9.42 -19.76
C THR A 114 3.66 -9.67 -19.01
N LEU A 115 3.73 -10.49 -17.97
CA LEU A 115 2.63 -10.69 -17.03
C LEU A 115 2.77 -9.71 -15.87
N GLU A 116 1.68 -9.03 -15.54
CA GLU A 116 1.56 -8.19 -14.37
C GLU A 116 0.72 -8.94 -13.33
N GLY A 117 1.20 -9.04 -12.10
CA GLY A 117 0.49 -9.69 -11.00
C GLY A 117 0.37 -8.76 -9.80
N ARG A 118 -0.70 -8.82 -9.04
CA ARG A 118 -0.82 -8.11 -7.76
C ARG A 118 -1.41 -9.03 -6.71
N MET A 119 -0.60 -9.39 -5.71
CA MET A 119 -1.04 -10.09 -4.53
C MET A 119 -1.30 -9.07 -3.43
N CYS A 120 -2.42 -9.19 -2.72
CA CYS A 120 -2.68 -8.39 -1.53
C CYS A 120 -3.32 -9.23 -0.43
N CYS A 121 -2.92 -8.98 0.81
CA CYS A 121 -3.65 -9.41 2.00
C CYS A 121 -4.01 -8.22 2.88
N ARG A 122 -5.11 -8.35 3.62
CA ARG A 122 -5.65 -7.30 4.50
C ARG A 122 -6.00 -7.88 5.85
N LEU A 123 -5.68 -7.15 6.91
CA LEU A 123 -6.13 -7.43 8.27
C LEU A 123 -7.32 -6.53 8.59
N LYS A 124 -8.51 -7.11 8.70
CA LYS A 124 -9.73 -6.38 9.04
C LYS A 124 -9.74 -6.07 10.55
N SER A 125 -10.51 -5.05 10.95
CA SER A 125 -10.72 -4.70 12.36
C SER A 125 -11.28 -5.87 13.19
N SER A 126 -12.01 -6.80 12.57
CA SER A 126 -12.49 -8.03 13.20
C SER A 126 -11.39 -9.07 13.50
N GLY A 127 -10.13 -8.81 13.12
CA GLY A 127 -9.04 -9.77 13.15
C GLY A 127 -9.09 -10.83 12.04
N CYS A 128 -10.16 -10.85 11.24
CA CYS A 128 -10.24 -11.69 10.04
C CYS A 128 -9.28 -11.15 8.97
N THR A 129 -8.67 -12.07 8.24
CA THR A 129 -7.83 -11.74 7.09
C THR A 129 -8.57 -12.00 5.80
N SER A 130 -8.22 -11.24 4.77
CA SER A 130 -8.68 -11.49 3.40
C SER A 130 -7.52 -11.37 2.44
N GLY A 131 -7.55 -12.19 1.39
CA GLY A 131 -6.50 -12.26 0.38
C GLY A 131 -7.06 -12.17 -1.03
N SER A 132 -6.27 -11.62 -1.94
CA SER A 132 -6.62 -11.65 -3.36
C SER A 132 -5.40 -11.56 -4.26
N TRP A 133 -5.55 -12.09 -5.45
CA TRP A 133 -4.63 -11.89 -6.57
C TRP A 133 -5.33 -11.24 -7.74
N GLN A 134 -4.61 -10.42 -8.49
CA GLN A 134 -5.01 -9.90 -9.79
C GLN A 134 -3.90 -10.15 -10.80
N PHE A 135 -4.29 -10.38 -12.05
CA PHE A 135 -3.35 -10.65 -13.14
C PHE A 135 -3.76 -9.88 -14.39
N GLY A 136 -2.75 -9.40 -15.11
CA GLY A 136 -2.93 -8.49 -16.22
C GLY A 136 -1.82 -8.55 -17.25
N PHE A 137 -2.08 -7.87 -18.35
CA PHE A 137 -1.14 -7.68 -19.45
C PHE A 137 -1.33 -6.27 -20.00
N ASN A 138 -0.23 -5.61 -20.36
CA ASN A 138 -0.19 -4.28 -20.95
C ASN A 138 -0.90 -3.21 -20.10
N GLY A 139 -0.65 -3.20 -18.79
CA GLY A 139 -1.18 -2.23 -17.83
C GLY A 139 -2.64 -2.45 -17.45
N ARG A 140 -3.28 -3.53 -17.89
CA ARG A 140 -4.69 -3.82 -17.56
C ARG A 140 -4.80 -5.14 -16.82
N MET A 141 -5.33 -5.08 -15.60
CA MET A 141 -5.75 -6.25 -14.83
C MET A 141 -7.00 -6.87 -15.47
N ARG A 142 -6.96 -8.18 -15.69
CA ARG A 142 -7.92 -8.94 -16.48
C ARG A 142 -8.59 -10.06 -15.71
N LEU A 143 -7.88 -10.64 -14.75
CA LEU A 143 -8.33 -11.78 -13.97
C LEU A 143 -8.09 -11.52 -12.49
N ARG A 144 -9.05 -11.88 -11.64
CA ARG A 144 -8.95 -11.79 -10.18
C ARG A 144 -9.23 -13.15 -9.56
N PHE A 145 -8.38 -13.53 -8.60
CA PHE A 145 -8.62 -14.66 -7.70
C PHE A 145 -8.92 -14.12 -6.31
N ASP A 146 -10.13 -14.39 -5.82
CA ASP A 146 -10.56 -14.06 -4.47
C ASP A 146 -10.24 -15.23 -3.54
N SER A 147 -9.29 -15.03 -2.61
CA SER A 147 -8.76 -16.13 -1.82
C SER A 147 -9.68 -16.55 -0.68
N ASP A 148 -10.61 -15.68 -0.26
CA ASP A 148 -11.55 -15.95 0.83
C ASP A 148 -12.50 -17.10 0.47
N ASN A 149 -12.92 -17.17 -0.79
CA ASN A 149 -13.82 -18.21 -1.31
C ASN A 149 -13.25 -19.00 -2.49
N LYS A 150 -11.96 -18.81 -2.81
CA LYS A 150 -11.24 -19.45 -3.92
C LYS A 150 -11.94 -19.27 -5.27
N ARG A 151 -12.49 -18.09 -5.52
CA ARG A 151 -13.27 -17.81 -6.73
C ARG A 151 -12.46 -17.01 -7.74
N TRP A 152 -12.50 -17.43 -8.99
CA TRP A 152 -11.95 -16.70 -10.12
C TRP A 152 -12.99 -15.79 -10.76
N THR A 153 -12.61 -14.58 -11.14
CA THR A 153 -13.51 -13.60 -11.77
C THR A 153 -12.77 -12.85 -12.85
N VAL A 154 -13.37 -12.80 -14.04
CA VAL A 154 -12.88 -11.97 -15.14
C VAL A 154 -13.19 -10.52 -14.82
N VAL A 155 -12.15 -9.69 -14.76
CA VAL A 155 -12.23 -8.25 -14.49
C VAL A 155 -12.43 -7.47 -15.79
N HIS A 156 -11.77 -7.89 -16.87
CA HIS A 156 -11.86 -7.25 -18.18
C HIS A 156 -12.34 -8.23 -19.25
N PRO A 157 -13.34 -7.86 -20.08
CA PRO A 157 -13.84 -8.71 -21.17
C PRO A 157 -12.74 -9.22 -22.09
N GLY A 158 -12.95 -10.40 -22.70
CA GLY A 158 -11.99 -11.04 -23.61
C GLY A 158 -10.89 -11.85 -22.91
N SER A 159 -11.01 -12.07 -21.59
CA SER A 159 -10.02 -12.77 -20.77
C SER A 159 -10.52 -14.12 -20.21
N ASN A 160 -11.63 -14.65 -20.76
CA ASN A 160 -12.23 -15.92 -20.33
C ASN A 160 -11.25 -17.09 -20.50
N TRP A 161 -10.50 -17.09 -21.59
CA TRP A 161 -9.49 -18.12 -21.88
C TRP A 161 -8.46 -18.26 -20.74
N MET A 162 -8.09 -17.15 -20.09
CA MET A 162 -7.13 -17.15 -18.98
C MET A 162 -7.77 -17.71 -17.71
N LYS A 163 -9.04 -17.36 -17.46
CA LYS A 163 -9.82 -17.93 -16.35
C LYS A 163 -9.95 -19.44 -16.50
N GLU A 164 -10.40 -19.91 -17.67
CA GLU A 164 -10.60 -21.35 -17.94
C GLU A 164 -9.33 -22.16 -17.71
N LYS A 165 -8.18 -21.67 -18.17
CA LYS A 165 -6.89 -22.34 -17.99
C LYS A 165 -6.43 -22.35 -16.51
N TRP A 166 -6.50 -21.21 -15.82
CA TRP A 166 -5.90 -21.06 -14.50
C TRP A 166 -6.82 -21.53 -13.36
N GLU A 167 -8.13 -21.58 -13.59
CA GLU A 167 -9.11 -22.09 -12.63
C GLU A 167 -9.10 -23.61 -12.53
N ASP A 168 -8.88 -24.32 -13.65
CA ASP A 168 -8.74 -25.78 -13.67
C ASP A 168 -7.41 -26.25 -13.03
N ASP A 169 -6.42 -25.34 -12.98
CA ASP A 169 -5.13 -25.60 -12.37
C ASP A 169 -5.20 -25.57 -10.83
N ARG A 170 -5.29 -26.78 -10.26
CA ARG A 170 -5.35 -26.99 -8.80
C ARG A 170 -4.08 -26.53 -8.09
N GLU A 171 -2.92 -26.69 -8.69
CA GLU A 171 -1.65 -26.30 -8.08
C GLU A 171 -1.55 -24.78 -8.00
N MET A 172 -1.94 -24.09 -9.09
CA MET A 172 -2.03 -22.64 -9.11
C MET A 172 -3.00 -22.13 -8.05
N THR A 173 -4.23 -22.66 -8.00
CA THR A 173 -5.23 -22.23 -7.00
C THR A 173 -4.74 -22.46 -5.57
N LYS A 174 -4.10 -23.61 -5.29
CA LYS A 174 -3.53 -23.92 -3.96
C LYS A 174 -2.41 -22.96 -3.60
N PHE A 175 -1.51 -22.68 -4.55
CA PHE A 175 -0.40 -21.76 -4.36
C PHE A 175 -0.88 -20.33 -4.07
N LEU A 176 -1.77 -19.79 -4.90
CA LEU A 176 -2.30 -18.43 -4.74
C LEU A 176 -3.01 -18.27 -3.41
N HIS A 177 -3.78 -19.27 -2.98
CA HIS A 177 -4.44 -19.26 -1.68
C HIS A 177 -3.43 -19.32 -0.52
N LYS A 178 -2.44 -20.22 -0.57
CA LYS A 178 -1.43 -20.35 0.49
C LYS A 178 -0.68 -19.03 0.71
N THR A 179 -0.25 -18.42 -0.38
CA THR A 179 0.58 -17.21 -0.35
C THR A 179 -0.19 -15.97 0.10
N SER A 180 -1.45 -15.79 -0.32
CA SER A 180 -2.25 -14.61 0.08
C SER A 180 -2.91 -14.75 1.45
N MET A 181 -3.30 -15.96 1.88
CA MET A 181 -4.00 -16.17 3.16
C MET A 181 -3.07 -16.65 4.29
N GLY A 182 -1.91 -17.22 3.95
CA GLY A 182 -0.90 -17.72 4.87
C GLY A 182 0.29 -16.78 4.95
N ASP A 183 1.19 -16.86 3.97
CA ASP A 183 2.50 -16.20 4.02
C ASP A 183 2.36 -14.66 4.15
N CYS A 184 1.52 -14.04 3.31
CA CYS A 184 1.27 -12.59 3.36
C CYS A 184 0.70 -12.13 4.70
N ARG A 185 -0.19 -12.92 5.32
CA ARG A 185 -0.76 -12.59 6.62
C ARG A 185 0.33 -12.49 7.69
N THR A 186 1.23 -13.47 7.73
CA THR A 186 2.35 -13.49 8.68
C THR A 186 3.24 -12.27 8.46
N TRP A 187 3.57 -11.97 7.20
CA TRP A 187 4.41 -10.81 6.87
C TRP A 187 3.77 -9.48 7.27
N LEU A 188 2.47 -9.32 7.02
CA LEU A 188 1.73 -8.11 7.40
C LEU A 188 1.72 -7.88 8.91
N GLN A 189 1.65 -8.95 9.72
CA GLN A 189 1.71 -8.82 11.18
C GLN A 189 3.08 -8.29 11.64
N ASN A 190 4.17 -8.88 11.12
CA ASN A 190 5.53 -8.45 11.45
C ASN A 190 5.81 -7.00 11.00
N LEU A 191 5.36 -6.64 9.79
CA LEU A 191 5.52 -5.30 9.25
C LEU A 191 4.83 -4.24 10.12
N LYS A 192 3.63 -4.53 10.62
CA LYS A 192 2.92 -3.63 11.52
C LYS A 192 3.67 -3.38 12.83
N GLU A 193 4.27 -4.43 13.41
CA GLU A 193 5.08 -4.29 14.63
C GLU A 193 6.27 -3.37 14.37
N TRP A 194 6.94 -3.55 13.23
CA TRP A 194 8.06 -2.68 12.86
C TRP A 194 7.66 -1.26 12.51
N GLU A 195 6.50 -1.04 11.88
CA GLU A 195 5.95 0.30 11.66
C GLU A 195 5.69 1.00 12.98
N ALA A 196 5.05 0.33 13.95
CA ALA A 196 4.79 0.89 15.28
C ALA A 196 6.08 1.29 16.03
N GLU A 197 7.16 0.53 15.86
CA GLU A 197 8.47 0.88 16.41
C GLU A 197 9.16 2.05 15.70
N LEU A 198 8.79 2.33 14.44
CA LEU A 198 9.32 3.46 13.66
C LEU A 198 8.52 4.75 13.89
N GLU A 199 7.28 4.64 14.37
CA GLU A 199 6.49 5.79 14.82
C GLU A 199 7.17 6.43 16.04
N PRO A 200 7.38 7.77 16.05
CA PRO A 200 7.98 8.42 17.20
C PRO A 200 7.10 8.24 18.43
N THR A 201 7.62 7.61 19.48
CA THR A 201 7.04 7.66 20.84
C THR A 201 7.25 9.06 21.42
N GLY A 202 6.58 10.06 20.84
CA GLY A 202 6.42 11.35 21.49
C GLY A 202 5.41 11.18 22.63
N PRO A 203 5.67 11.67 23.85
CA PRO A 203 4.58 11.85 24.79
C PRO A 203 3.56 12.77 24.11
N SER A 204 2.35 12.26 23.91
CA SER A 204 1.19 13.12 23.73
C SER A 204 1.06 13.88 25.04
N ILE A 205 1.77 15.01 25.17
CA ILE A 205 1.48 16.00 26.18
C ILE A 205 0.12 16.55 25.76
N THR A 206 -0.92 15.88 26.23
CA THR A 206 -2.24 16.46 26.42
C THR A 206 -2.00 17.60 27.39
N ASN A 207 -1.72 18.79 26.85
CA ASN A 207 -1.73 20.00 27.64
C ASN A 207 -3.20 20.20 28.03
N PRO A 208 -3.59 20.11 29.30
CA PRO A 208 -4.93 20.49 29.68
C PRO A 208 -5.10 21.95 29.30
N ASP A 209 -6.20 22.20 28.58
CA ASP A 209 -6.70 23.47 28.10
C ASP A 209 -6.40 24.60 29.11
N ARG A 210 -5.27 25.29 28.92
CA ARG A 210 -4.99 26.54 29.59
C ARG A 210 -5.34 27.61 28.58
N VAL A 211 -6.58 28.08 28.66
CA VAL A 211 -7.03 29.33 28.07
C VAL A 211 -6.05 30.41 28.52
N PHE A 212 -5.06 30.68 27.68
CA PHE A 212 -4.25 31.89 27.77
C PHE A 212 -5.06 32.97 27.06
N GLN A 213 -5.87 33.69 27.83
CA GLN A 213 -6.36 35.00 27.41
C GLN A 213 -5.13 35.90 27.33
N GLU A 214 -4.49 35.92 26.16
CA GLU A 214 -3.50 36.93 25.83
C GLU A 214 -4.26 38.21 25.50
N SER A 215 -4.38 39.10 26.47
CA SER A 215 -4.81 40.47 26.20
C SER A 215 -3.76 41.11 25.31
N ALA A 216 -4.02 41.18 24.01
CA ALA A 216 -3.21 41.95 23.07
C ALA A 216 -3.31 43.43 23.47
N ALA A 217 -2.33 43.91 24.23
CA ALA A 217 -2.06 45.33 24.32
C ALA A 217 -1.53 45.76 22.94
N ILE A 218 -2.37 46.47 22.18
CA ILE A 218 -1.99 47.07 20.90
C ILE A 218 -0.89 48.09 21.19
N ALA A 219 0.36 47.68 21.01
CA ALA A 219 1.48 48.61 21.03
C ALA A 219 1.34 49.51 19.79
N LEU A 220 0.90 50.76 20.02
CA LEU A 220 0.92 51.78 19.00
C LEU A 220 2.36 51.92 18.49
N ILE A 221 2.57 51.48 17.25
CA ILE A 221 3.89 51.43 16.68
C ILE A 221 4.38 52.90 16.56
N PRO A 222 5.58 53.27 17.07
CA PRO A 222 5.99 54.67 17.27
C PRO A 222 5.90 55.58 16.03
N TRP A 223 6.15 55.03 14.84
CA TRP A 223 5.97 55.71 13.56
C TRP A 223 4.52 56.19 13.30
N ALA A 224 3.48 55.48 13.74
CA ALA A 224 2.10 55.92 13.52
C ALA A 224 1.79 57.26 14.21
N LEU A 225 2.35 57.48 15.40
CA LEU A 225 2.21 58.75 16.13
C LEU A 225 2.94 59.90 15.42
N LEU A 226 4.09 59.63 14.80
CA LEU A 226 4.82 60.61 14.00
C LEU A 226 3.99 61.05 12.78
N TRP A 227 3.35 60.11 12.08
CA TRP A 227 2.48 60.42 10.94
C TRP A 227 1.26 61.26 11.36
N ILE A 228 0.61 60.89 12.48
CA ILE A 228 -0.53 61.63 13.02
C ILE A 228 -0.12 63.06 13.41
N LEU A 229 1.02 63.25 14.09
CA LEU A 229 1.52 64.58 14.45
C LEU A 229 1.84 65.43 13.22
N THR A 230 2.51 64.85 12.21
CA THR A 230 2.79 65.59 10.97
C THR A 230 1.52 66.01 10.23
N TYR A 231 0.49 65.16 10.22
CA TYR A 231 -0.80 65.47 9.61
C TYR A 231 -1.49 66.66 10.29
N PHE A 232 -1.52 66.69 11.62
CA PHE A 232 -2.13 67.80 12.36
C PHE A 232 -1.38 69.12 12.20
N ILE A 233 -0.04 69.08 12.13
CA ILE A 233 0.77 70.28 11.84
C ILE A 233 0.46 70.81 10.44
N HIS A 234 0.35 69.91 9.45
CA HIS A 234 0.05 70.29 8.07
C HIS A 234 -1.36 70.86 7.91
N LEU A 235 -2.34 70.30 8.64
CA LEU A 235 -3.72 70.79 8.66
C LEU A 235 -3.82 72.15 9.35
N GLY A 236 -3.10 72.37 10.45
CA GLY A 236 -3.02 73.66 11.13
C GLY A 236 -2.37 74.74 10.26
N LEU A 237 -1.32 74.41 9.51
CA LEU A 237 -0.65 75.37 8.63
C LEU A 237 -1.54 75.83 7.46
N GLN A 238 -2.42 74.95 6.94
CA GLN A 238 -3.39 75.33 5.91
C GLN A 238 -4.48 76.27 6.46
N ILE A 239 -4.92 76.09 7.71
CA ILE A 239 -5.94 76.95 8.32
C ILE A 239 -5.42 78.38 8.55
N PHE A 240 -4.11 78.56 8.77
CA PHE A 240 -3.49 79.88 8.96
C PHE A 240 -3.17 80.63 7.66
N LEU A 241 -3.29 80.00 6.49
CA LEU A 241 -2.95 80.57 5.18
C LEU A 241 -4.18 80.81 4.27
N THR A 242 -5.39 80.73 4.82
CA THR A 242 -6.68 81.11 4.20
C THR A 242 -7.41 82.08 5.10
#